data_AF-A0A7Y8WIE1-F1
#
_entry.id   AF-A0A7Y8WIE1-F1
#
_cell.length_a   1.000
_cell.length_b   1.000
_cell.length_c   1.000
_cell.angle_alpha   90.00
_cell.angle_beta   90.00
_cell.angle_gamma   90.00
#
_symmetry.space_group_name_H-M   'P 1'
#
loop_
_entity.id
_entity.type
_entity.pdbx_description
1 polymer ?
#
loop_
_entity_poly.entity_id
_entity_poly.type
_entity_poly.pdbx_seq_one_letter_code
_entity_poly.pdbx_strand_id
1 'polypeptide(L)' 'MEQIIVENEEIIKAVNSGQSYFQIGDRLFMLFEVDLINEPNVYEVSDSEEERKLLESLENDNPILSEGEIKRMLRDYI' A
#
# COMPACT_ATOMS: atom_id res chain seq x y z
N MET A 1 10.36 18.23 -10.64
CA MET A 1 10.96 18.93 -9.49
C MET A 1 11.87 17.93 -8.80
N GLU A 2 13.03 18.37 -8.33
CA GLU A 2 13.97 17.51 -7.59
C GLU A 2 13.54 17.44 -6.13
N GLN A 3 13.57 16.24 -5.55
CA GLN A 3 13.18 16.03 -4.15
C GLN A 3 14.31 16.43 -3.20
N ILE A 4 13.97 17.06 -2.08
CA ILE A 4 14.92 17.33 -1.00
C ILE A 4 14.79 16.21 0.02
N ILE A 5 15.87 15.46 0.24
CA ILE A 5 15.93 14.39 1.25
C ILE A 5 16.47 14.99 2.55
N VAL A 6 15.75 14.79 3.66
CA VAL A 6 16.12 15.28 4.98
C VAL A 6 16.34 14.09 5.91
N GLU A 7 17.56 13.93 6.42
CA GLU A 7 17.96 12.79 7.29
C GLU A 7 18.07 13.17 8.78
N ASN A 8 17.55 14.33 9.18
CA ASN A 8 17.61 14.75 10.57
C ASN A 8 16.57 14.00 11.42
N GLU A 9 17.03 13.25 12.43
CA GLU A 9 16.16 12.42 13.27
C GLU A 9 15.06 13.21 14.00
N GLU A 10 15.33 14.43 14.47
CA GLU A 10 14.34 15.23 15.18
C GLU A 10 13.25 15.72 14.23
N ILE A 11 13.62 16.12 13.02
CA ILE A 11 12.67 16.50 11.98
C ILE A 11 11.82 15.29 11.57
N ILE A 12 12.44 14.12 11.36
CA ILE A 12 11.73 12.88 11.04
C ILE A 12 10.74 12.53 12.15
N LYS A 13 11.14 12.61 13.42
CA LYS A 13 10.24 12.37 14.56
C LYS A 13 9.11 13.39 14.63
N ALA A 14 9.39 14.67 14.37
CA ALA A 14 8.38 15.73 14.40
C ALA A 14 7.33 15.52 13.31
N VAL A 15 7.75 15.20 12.08
CA VAL A 15 6.83 14.90 10.95
C VAL A 15 5.99 13.66 11.24
N ASN A 16 6.59 12.62 11.83
CA ASN A 16 5.90 11.38 12.17
C ASN A 16 5.16 11.41 13.52
N SER A 17 5.12 12.56 14.22
CA SER A 17 4.49 12.68 15.54
C SER A 17 2.95 12.69 15.51
N GLY A 18 2.36 12.76 14.30
CA GLY A 18 0.92 12.93 14.11
C GLY A 18 0.40 14.35 14.38
N GLN A 19 1.29 15.31 14.67
CA GLN A 19 0.92 16.72 14.80
C GLN A 19 0.72 17.35 13.41
N SER A 20 -0.19 18.32 13.29
CA SER A 20 -0.47 19.02 12.02
C SER A 20 0.52 20.13 11.69
N TYR A 21 1.48 20.41 12.59
CA TYR A 21 2.50 21.42 12.39
C TYR A 21 3.73 21.17 13.26
N PHE A 22 4.85 21.77 12.88
CA PHE A 22 6.07 21.85 13.69
C PHE A 22 6.79 23.18 13.46
N GLN A 23 7.67 23.58 14.37
CA GLN A 23 8.39 24.85 14.32
C GLN A 23 9.90 24.61 14.21
N ILE A 24 10.56 25.34 13.32
CA ILE A 24 12.02 25.42 13.25
C ILE A 24 12.41 26.88 13.40
N GLY A 25 13.13 27.20 14.48
CA GLY A 25 13.51 28.58 14.81
C GLY A 25 12.27 29.45 15.04
N ASP A 26 12.12 30.52 14.25
CA ASP A 26 10.99 31.45 14.28
C ASP A 26 9.93 31.17 13.19
N ARG A 27 10.02 30.01 12.51
CA ARG A 27 9.13 29.64 11.40
C ARG A 27 8.27 28.44 11.75
N LEU A 28 6.96 28.59 11.56
CA LEU A 28 5.97 27.53 11.71
C LEU A 28 5.69 26.87 10.36
N PHE A 29 5.74 25.54 10.32
CA PHE A 29 5.47 24.73 9.14
C PHE A 29 4.20 23.92 9.39
N MET A 30 3.22 24.05 8.49
CA MET A 30 2.00 23.21 8.51
C MET A 30 2.20 22.00 7.61
N LEU A 31 1.79 20.84 8.11
CA LEU A 31 1.76 19.58 7.38
C LEU A 31 0.37 19.40 6.79
N PHE A 32 0.26 19.46 5.45
CA PHE A 32 -1.01 19.31 4.75
C PHE A 32 -1.28 17.85 4.38
N GLU A 33 -0.29 17.20 3.77
CA GLU A 33 -0.35 15.80 3.33
C GLU A 33 1.02 15.17 3.62
N VAL A 34 1.02 14.01 4.28
CA VAL A 34 2.23 13.24 4.60
C VAL A 34 2.03 11.85 4.00
N ASP A 35 2.63 11.63 2.83
CA ASP A 35 2.59 10.33 2.17
C ASP A 35 3.82 9.50 2.55
N LEU A 36 3.57 8.25 2.96
CA LEU A 36 4.61 7.26 3.15
C LEU A 36 5.02 6.70 1.78
N ILE A 37 6.18 7.13 1.28
CA ILE A 37 6.73 6.67 -0.01
C ILE A 37 6.90 5.14 -0.07
N ASN A 38 7.06 4.50 1.09
CA ASN A 38 7.20 3.06 1.25
C ASN A 38 6.04 2.43 2.02
N GLU A 39 4.81 2.93 1.90
CA GLU A 39 3.67 2.08 2.27
C GLU A 39 3.67 0.89 1.31
N PRO A 40 3.83 -0.35 1.81
CA PRO A 40 3.64 -1.51 0.97
C PRO A 40 2.13 -1.55 0.69
N ASN A 41 1.72 -0.90 -0.40
CA ASN A 41 0.35 -0.90 -0.89
C ASN A 41 0.04 -2.26 -1.55
N VAL A 42 0.43 -3.31 -0.85
CA VAL A 42 0.39 -4.71 -1.27
C VAL A 42 -0.52 -5.41 -0.29
N TYR A 43 -1.36 -6.29 -0.83
CA TYR A 43 -2.13 -7.19 -0.03
C TYR A 43 -1.18 -8.13 0.71
N GLU A 44 -1.09 -7.99 2.03
CA GLU A 44 -0.33 -8.90 2.89
C GLU A 44 -1.15 -10.19 3.06
N VAL A 45 -0.70 -11.27 2.42
CA VAL A 45 -1.37 -12.57 2.49
C VAL A 45 -1.01 -13.21 3.82
N SER A 46 -1.92 -13.15 4.79
CA SER A 46 -1.70 -13.71 6.13
C SER A 46 -1.97 -15.21 6.24
N ASP A 47 -2.68 -15.79 5.26
CA ASP A 47 -3.07 -17.21 5.24
C ASP A 47 -2.22 -18.00 4.23
N SER A 48 -1.59 -19.07 4.71
CA SER A 48 -0.67 -19.87 3.88
C SER A 48 -1.36 -20.61 2.73
N GLU A 49 -2.63 -20.97 2.86
CA GLU A 49 -3.39 -21.60 1.77
C GLU A 49 -3.82 -20.58 0.72
N GLU A 50 -4.15 -19.36 1.14
CA GLU A 50 -4.38 -18.25 0.23
C GLU A 50 -3.12 -17.92 -0.57
N GLU A 51 -1.97 -17.82 0.09
CA GLU A 51 -0.68 -17.55 -0.54
C GLU A 51 -0.36 -18.62 -1.60
N ARG A 52 -0.51 -19.90 -1.24
CA ARG A 52 -0.30 -21.02 -2.17
C ARG A 52 -1.19 -20.91 -3.42
N LYS A 53 -2.48 -20.59 -3.26
CA LYS A 53 -3.42 -20.48 -4.39
C LYS A 53 -3.12 -19.29 -5.29
N LEU A 54 -2.73 -18.16 -4.70
CA LEU A 54 -2.32 -16.96 -5.44
C LEU A 54 -1.06 -17.24 -6.26
N LEU A 55 -0.05 -17.85 -5.65
CA LEU A 55 1.19 -18.24 -6.34
C LEU A 55 0.92 -19.26 -7.45
N GLU A 56 0.11 -20.29 -7.19
CA GLU A 56 -0.28 -21.26 -8.23
C GLU A 56 -0.97 -20.58 -9.41
N SER A 57 -1.79 -19.57 -9.16
CA SER A 57 -2.50 -18.82 -10.20
C SER A 57 -1.60 -17.81 -10.94
N LEU A 58 -0.45 -17.44 -10.38
CA LEU A 58 0.51 -16.54 -11.02
C LEU A 58 1.57 -17.31 -11.83
N GLU A 59 1.99 -18.46 -11.32
CA GLU A 59 3.08 -19.27 -11.89
C GLU A 59 2.59 -20.31 -12.92
N ASN A 60 1.32 -20.74 -12.83
CA ASN A 60 0.72 -21.67 -13.78
C ASN A 60 -0.21 -20.97 -14.77
N ASP A 61 -0.87 -21.75 -15.62
CA ASP A 61 -1.82 -21.24 -16.60
C ASP A 61 -3.04 -20.63 -15.89
N ASN A 62 -3.16 -19.30 -15.97
CA ASN A 62 -4.27 -18.52 -15.45
C ASN A 62 -5.21 -18.16 -16.60
N PRO A 63 -6.21 -19.01 -16.91
CA PRO A 63 -7.04 -18.80 -18.08
C PRO A 63 -7.86 -17.53 -17.92
N ILE A 64 -7.81 -16.66 -18.92
CA ILE A 64 -8.71 -15.50 -19.00
C ILE A 64 -10.10 -16.05 -19.28
N LEU A 65 -10.95 -16.05 -18.26
CA LEU A 65 -12.33 -16.52 -18.36
C LEU A 65 -13.23 -15.46 -19.03
N SER A 66 -14.09 -15.91 -19.92
CA SER A 66 -15.18 -15.09 -20.44
C SER A 66 -16.28 -14.89 -19.39
N GLU A 67 -17.09 -13.85 -19.56
CA GLU A 67 -18.22 -13.56 -18.68
C GLU A 67 -19.21 -14.75 -18.59
N GLY A 68 -19.38 -15.50 -19.69
CA GLY A 68 -20.21 -16.71 -19.72
C GLY A 68 -19.65 -17.84 -18.85
N GLU A 69 -18.33 -18.00 -18.83
CA GLU A 69 -17.65 -19.00 -18.01
C GLU A 69 -17.70 -18.64 -16.53
N ILE A 70 -17.47 -17.37 -16.19
CA ILE A 70 -17.59 -16.85 -14.83
C ILE A 70 -19.01 -17.07 -14.30
N LYS A 71 -20.03 -16.69 -15.08
CA LYS A 71 -21.46 -16.87 -14.71
C LYS A 71 -21.89 -18.33 -14.60
N ARG A 72 -21.17 -19.26 -15.23
CA ARG A 72 -21.42 -20.70 -15.07
C ARG A 72 -20.82 -21.19 -13.76
N MET A 73 -19.55 -20.88 -13.50
CA MET A 73 -18.86 -21.31 -12.28
C MET A 73 -19.52 -20.79 -11.00
N LEU A 74 -19.98 -19.53 -10.99
CA LEU A 74 -20.66 -18.95 -9.83
C LEU A 74 -22.08 -19.50 -9.62
N ARG A 75 -22.71 -20.06 -10.65
CA ARG A 75 -24.04 -20.67 -10.53
C ARG A 75 -24.03 -22.00 -9.79
N ASP A 76 -22.92 -22.72 -9.86
CA ASP A 76 -22.76 -24.02 -9.19
C ASP A 76 -22.41 -23.88 -7.69
N TYR A 77 -22.22 -22.64 -7.21
CA TYR A 77 -21.89 -22.29 -5.82
C TYR A 77 -23.08 -21.73 -5.02
N ILE A 78 -24.23 -21.49 -5.65
CA ILE A 78 -25.47 -20.95 -5.04
C ILE A 78 -26.57 -22.01 -5.15
#